data_AF-A0A4Y9PGB2-F1
#
_entry.id   AF-A0A4Y9PGB2-F1
#
_cell.length_a   1.000
_cell.length_b   1.000
_cell.length_c   1.000
_cell.angle_alpha   90.00
_cell.angle_beta   90.00
_cell.angle_gamma   90.00
#
_symmetry.space_group_name_H-M   'P 1'
#
loop_
_entity.id
_entity.type
_entity.pdbx_description
1 polymer ?
#
loop_
_entity_poly.entity_id
_entity_poly.type
_entity_poly.pdbx_seq_one_letter_code
_entity_poly.pdbx_strand_id
1 'polypeptide(L)'
;MSEVATCSGALRTTLTLMGSPSFRTIGSGHCLPRERSADTPFSLAGTWPPRHGRRRSAVPISVRSARRSHELVSDAPLHLRLGSRRGGQQRGLRRRSRRIRRQRLRTDRRRTQGVREPRHRGPLQPRAARGPAQSFLPGGRVRARRLPEDPRAVRTEGREEGPVAEVVLAYCASHAPMMSSARMAAPEEQRNNFFGALDAVREEAVERGVQACVVLSNEHYTNFFLENFPQLCIGLGEKNWGPTEEWLPIDKVWVPGHAGLANHIARHTLEAGFDPAFSHQLELDHGIMTVYYELDHSMKIPLVPIVQNCAVPPLVPVRRAYEFGKALGDAIRSYSGLQRVAVIGAGGLSHWIGNPRVGDIAEDFDRWFLERLERGELDQVLDIPDDELELAGNGAHEIRSWLAVAGAVDPVRPRTLAYEPVYPWITGMAVARWDTTPDREQTSASVGAQDTRREESLP
;
A
#
# COMPACT_ATOMS: atom_id res chain seq x y z
N MET A 1 -35.37 39.90 16.22
CA MET A 1 -36.83 40.06 16.25
C MET A 1 -37.40 38.76 15.69
N SER A 2 -37.58 37.75 16.57
CA SER A 2 -38.85 37.35 17.22
C SER A 2 -39.69 36.47 16.28
N GLU A 3 -40.32 35.34 16.63
CA GLU A 3 -40.59 34.55 17.86
C GLU A 3 -41.10 33.18 17.33
N VAL A 4 -40.68 32.02 17.88
CA VAL A 4 -41.37 31.17 18.88
C VAL A 4 -42.72 30.54 18.44
N ALA A 5 -42.77 29.19 18.43
CA ALA A 5 -43.87 28.41 19.03
C ALA A 5 -43.46 26.93 19.25
N THR A 6 -43.66 26.48 20.49
CA THR A 6 -43.36 25.18 21.13
C THR A 6 -44.58 24.26 21.24
N CYS A 7 -44.36 22.94 21.37
CA CYS A 7 -45.06 22.02 22.30
C CYS A 7 -44.45 20.60 22.16
N SER A 8 -43.73 20.02 23.13
CA SER A 8 -44.10 19.49 24.47
C SER A 8 -44.74 18.09 24.43
N GLY A 9 -44.18 17.15 25.21
CA GLY A 9 -44.80 15.84 25.45
C GLY A 9 -43.84 14.74 25.90
N ALA A 10 -43.34 14.82 27.14
CA ALA A 10 -42.69 13.71 27.84
C ALA A 10 -43.72 12.71 28.39
N LEU A 11 -43.37 11.44 28.50
CA LEU A 11 -43.71 10.60 29.67
C LEU A 11 -42.89 9.30 29.69
N ARG A 12 -42.08 9.20 30.74
CA ARG A 12 -41.48 7.98 31.28
C ARG A 12 -42.56 7.18 32.00
N THR A 13 -42.56 5.86 31.86
CA THR A 13 -42.98 4.97 32.96
C THR A 13 -42.14 3.69 32.97
N THR A 14 -41.40 3.55 34.07
CA THR A 14 -40.72 2.36 34.56
C THR A 14 -41.76 1.35 35.07
N LEU A 15 -41.63 0.05 34.77
CA LEU A 15 -41.94 -0.98 35.77
C LEU A 15 -41.21 -2.31 35.48
N THR A 16 -40.60 -2.79 36.55
CA THR A 16 -39.80 -3.99 36.74
C THR A 16 -40.69 -5.23 36.92
N LEU A 17 -40.15 -6.41 36.55
CA LEU A 17 -40.15 -7.69 37.31
C LEU A 17 -40.55 -8.94 36.51
N MET A 18 -39.59 -9.88 36.52
CA MET A 18 -39.67 -11.33 36.74
C MET A 18 -40.63 -12.21 35.93
N GLY A 19 -40.06 -13.28 35.37
CA GLY A 19 -40.79 -14.54 35.18
C GLY A 19 -40.24 -15.42 34.07
N SER A 20 -39.25 -16.26 34.38
CA SER A 20 -39.10 -17.53 33.64
C SER A 20 -40.30 -18.43 33.95
N PRO A 21 -40.71 -19.30 33.00
CA PRO A 21 -40.45 -20.70 33.26
C PRO A 21 -40.01 -21.50 32.03
N SER A 22 -39.43 -22.64 32.36
CA SER A 22 -38.78 -23.65 31.57
C SER A 22 -39.72 -24.72 30.96
N PHE A 23 -39.16 -25.49 30.01
CA PHE A 23 -39.51 -26.85 29.54
C PHE A 23 -40.71 -27.06 28.60
N ARG A 24 -40.44 -27.56 27.38
CA ARG A 24 -40.55 -29.00 27.01
C ARG A 24 -40.26 -29.26 25.53
N THR A 25 -39.46 -30.30 25.30
CA THR A 25 -39.25 -31.08 24.07
C THR A 25 -40.45 -31.94 23.69
N ILE A 26 -40.83 -31.96 22.40
CA ILE A 26 -41.46 -33.02 21.58
C ILE A 26 -41.12 -32.63 20.12
N GLY A 27 -40.70 -33.42 19.14
CA GLY A 27 -40.68 -34.86 18.89
C GLY A 27 -40.84 -35.03 17.36
N SER A 28 -39.91 -35.77 16.77
CA SER A 28 -39.86 -36.41 15.43
C SER A 28 -41.13 -36.50 14.56
N GLY A 29 -40.96 -36.43 13.23
CA GLY A 29 -41.83 -37.20 12.32
C GLY A 29 -41.92 -36.80 10.84
N HIS A 30 -41.16 -37.50 10.01
CA HIS A 30 -41.49 -37.99 8.66
C HIS A 30 -41.18 -37.21 7.36
N CYS A 31 -40.78 -38.07 6.41
CA CYS A 31 -40.17 -37.89 5.11
C CYS A 31 -41.19 -37.98 3.94
N LEU A 32 -40.91 -37.19 2.89
CA LEU A 32 -41.01 -37.48 1.43
C LEU A 32 -42.40 -37.74 0.81
N PRO A 33 -42.61 -37.62 -0.54
CA PRO A 33 -41.60 -37.58 -1.62
C PRO A 33 -41.78 -36.53 -2.75
N ARG A 34 -40.76 -36.55 -3.62
CA ARG A 34 -40.56 -35.92 -4.94
C ARG A 34 -41.74 -35.95 -5.91
N GLU A 35 -41.80 -34.92 -6.79
CA GLU A 35 -41.98 -35.09 -8.24
C GLU A 35 -41.15 -34.06 -9.04
N ARG A 36 -40.72 -34.49 -10.24
CA ARG A 36 -39.91 -33.75 -11.24
C ARG A 36 -40.82 -33.24 -12.37
N SER A 37 -40.25 -32.37 -13.22
CA SER A 37 -40.63 -31.95 -14.60
C SER A 37 -41.01 -30.46 -14.65
N ALA A 38 -40.69 -29.66 -15.66
CA ALA A 38 -39.93 -29.79 -16.90
C ALA A 38 -39.52 -28.36 -17.37
N ASP A 39 -38.70 -28.34 -18.41
CA ASP A 39 -38.08 -27.21 -19.09
C ASP A 39 -39.01 -26.05 -19.54
N THR A 40 -38.53 -24.80 -19.45
CA THR A 40 -38.42 -23.85 -20.61
C THR A 40 -37.67 -22.56 -20.22
N PRO A 41 -36.99 -21.88 -21.17
CA PRO A 41 -36.04 -20.80 -20.90
C PRO A 41 -36.70 -19.42 -20.88
N PHE A 42 -36.29 -18.56 -19.95
CA PHE A 42 -36.74 -17.17 -19.90
C PHE A 42 -35.85 -16.26 -20.77
N SER A 43 -36.49 -15.57 -21.71
CA SER A 43 -35.91 -14.58 -22.62
C SER A 43 -35.94 -13.19 -21.97
N LEU A 44 -34.80 -12.48 -21.98
CA LEU A 44 -34.70 -11.07 -21.62
C LEU A 44 -34.82 -10.22 -22.89
N ALA A 45 -35.97 -9.56 -23.05
CA ALA A 45 -36.16 -8.48 -24.02
C ALA A 45 -36.17 -7.14 -23.27
N GLY A 46 -35.09 -6.38 -23.41
CA GLY A 46 -34.99 -4.99 -22.97
C GLY A 46 -34.43 -4.15 -24.12
N THR A 47 -35.31 -3.37 -24.74
CA THR A 47 -35.03 -2.48 -25.88
C THR A 47 -34.28 -1.22 -25.46
N TRP A 48 -33.18 -0.88 -26.15
CA TRP A 48 -32.54 0.45 -26.13
C TRP A 48 -32.43 1.00 -27.57
N PRO A 49 -32.63 2.32 -27.80
CA PRO A 49 -32.56 2.91 -29.14
C PRO A 49 -31.13 3.26 -29.57
N PRO A 50 -30.85 3.44 -30.89
CA PRO A 50 -29.50 3.42 -31.42
C PRO A 50 -28.81 4.79 -31.36
N ARG A 51 -27.50 4.80 -31.09
CA ARG A 51 -26.60 5.92 -31.38
C ARG A 51 -25.70 5.57 -32.56
N HIS A 52 -25.70 6.46 -33.55
CA HIS A 52 -24.86 6.40 -34.76
C HIS A 52 -23.37 6.54 -34.44
N GLY A 53 -22.51 5.73 -35.08
CA GLY A 53 -21.06 6.01 -35.09
C GLY A 53 -20.14 4.90 -35.58
N ARG A 54 -19.88 4.88 -36.90
CA ARG A 54 -18.66 4.41 -37.60
C ARG A 54 -18.25 2.93 -37.48
N ARG A 55 -18.51 2.20 -38.57
CA ARG A 55 -17.93 0.90 -38.94
C ARG A 55 -16.40 0.98 -39.09
N ARG A 56 -15.68 0.06 -38.44
CA ARG A 56 -14.40 -0.47 -38.92
C ARG A 56 -14.50 -1.99 -39.01
N SER A 57 -14.08 -2.51 -40.16
CA SER A 57 -14.13 -3.90 -40.60
C SER A 57 -13.21 -4.80 -39.77
N ALA A 58 -13.77 -5.85 -39.17
CA ALA A 58 -13.01 -6.95 -38.58
C ALA A 58 -12.85 -8.08 -39.61
N VAL A 59 -11.61 -8.54 -39.79
CA VAL A 59 -11.25 -9.73 -40.58
C VAL A 59 -11.30 -10.95 -39.65
N PRO A 60 -11.96 -12.07 -39.99
CA PRO A 60 -11.98 -13.24 -39.13
C PRO A 60 -10.70 -14.08 -39.30
N ILE A 61 -10.00 -14.34 -38.19
CA ILE A 61 -8.94 -15.34 -38.10
C ILE A 61 -9.59 -16.70 -37.84
N SER A 62 -9.39 -17.63 -38.75
CA SER A 62 -9.79 -19.03 -38.66
C SER A 62 -8.77 -19.82 -37.83
N VAL A 63 -9.18 -20.39 -36.69
CA VAL A 63 -8.38 -21.34 -35.91
C VAL A 63 -8.78 -22.75 -36.33
N ARG A 64 -7.91 -23.43 -37.08
CA ARG A 64 -8.03 -24.87 -37.35
C ARG A 64 -7.60 -25.66 -36.12
N SER A 65 -8.50 -26.48 -35.59
CA SER A 65 -8.23 -27.48 -34.56
C SER A 65 -7.46 -28.66 -35.15
N ALA A 66 -6.22 -28.85 -34.71
CA ALA A 66 -5.48 -30.08 -34.96
C ALA A 66 -5.65 -31.00 -33.75
N ARG A 67 -6.44 -32.05 -33.91
CA ARG A 67 -6.51 -33.18 -32.98
C ARG A 67 -5.14 -33.84 -32.89
N ARG A 68 -4.58 -33.98 -31.69
CA ARG A 68 -3.52 -34.97 -31.41
C ARG A 68 -4.03 -35.95 -30.36
N SER A 69 -3.76 -37.20 -30.66
CA SER A 69 -4.19 -38.44 -30.02
C SER A 69 -3.63 -38.62 -28.62
N HIS A 70 -4.43 -39.25 -27.77
CA HIS A 70 -4.12 -39.77 -26.45
C HIS A 70 -2.94 -40.75 -26.47
N GLU A 71 -1.99 -40.57 -25.55
CA GLU A 71 -1.17 -41.67 -25.03
C GLU A 71 -1.42 -41.77 -23.52
N LEU A 72 -1.94 -42.93 -23.12
CA LEU A 72 -2.13 -43.37 -21.74
C LEU A 72 -0.76 -43.71 -21.15
N VAL A 73 -0.38 -43.08 -20.04
CA VAL A 73 0.75 -43.52 -19.22
C VAL A 73 0.19 -44.25 -17.99
N SER A 74 0.63 -45.49 -17.81
CA SER A 74 0.13 -46.43 -16.81
C SER A 74 0.60 -46.12 -15.39
N ASP A 75 -0.30 -46.35 -14.44
CA ASP A 75 -0.03 -46.39 -13.00
C ASP A 75 1.00 -47.46 -12.62
N ALA A 76 2.02 -47.07 -11.85
CA ALA A 76 2.85 -47.99 -11.07
C ALA A 76 3.19 -47.34 -9.70
N PRO A 77 3.00 -48.04 -8.58
CA PRO A 77 3.17 -47.46 -7.25
C PRO A 77 4.65 -47.40 -6.84
N LEU A 78 5.08 -46.24 -6.34
CA LEU A 78 6.40 -46.03 -5.74
C LEU A 78 6.37 -46.47 -4.26
N HIS A 79 7.01 -47.59 -3.96
CA HIS A 79 7.27 -48.03 -2.59
C HIS A 79 8.48 -47.27 -2.00
N LEU A 80 8.26 -46.44 -0.98
CA LEU A 80 9.32 -45.92 -0.11
C LEU A 80 9.71 -46.98 0.93
N ARG A 81 11.00 -47.34 1.00
CA ARG A 81 11.60 -48.03 2.15
C ARG A 81 12.49 -47.07 2.93
N LEU A 82 12.10 -46.78 4.16
CA LEU A 82 12.93 -46.17 5.20
C LEU A 82 13.95 -47.20 5.72
N GLY A 83 15.22 -46.84 5.71
CA GLY A 83 16.32 -47.63 6.26
C GLY A 83 17.22 -46.76 7.14
N SER A 84 17.27 -47.09 8.42
CA SER A 84 18.06 -46.45 9.47
C SER A 84 19.51 -46.98 9.57
N ARG A 85 20.41 -46.11 10.07
CA ARG A 85 21.60 -46.35 10.93
C ARG A 85 22.99 -45.95 10.37
N ARG A 86 23.53 -44.92 11.05
CA ARG A 86 24.87 -44.76 11.68
C ARG A 86 26.12 -45.44 11.07
N GLY A 87 27.13 -44.59 10.83
CA GLY A 87 28.48 -44.73 11.39
C GLY A 87 29.60 -45.26 10.47
N GLY A 88 30.72 -44.53 10.40
CA GLY A 88 32.03 -45.12 10.08
C GLY A 88 32.85 -44.44 8.97
N GLN A 89 34.07 -44.05 9.34
CA GLN A 89 35.08 -43.27 8.61
C GLN A 89 35.59 -43.81 7.26
N GLN A 90 35.90 -42.83 6.40
CA GLN A 90 37.04 -42.68 5.47
C GLN A 90 37.72 -43.93 4.86
N ARG A 91 37.73 -43.98 3.52
CA ARG A 91 38.97 -44.07 2.71
C ARG A 91 38.72 -43.66 1.26
N GLY A 92 39.72 -42.99 0.69
CA GLY A 92 39.62 -42.19 -0.51
C GLY A 92 39.41 -42.96 -1.82
N LEU A 93 38.70 -42.31 -2.74
CA LEU A 93 38.74 -42.59 -4.15
C LEU A 93 38.85 -41.26 -4.91
N ARG A 94 40.02 -41.07 -5.54
CA ARG A 94 40.30 -40.00 -6.50
C ARG A 94 39.27 -40.05 -7.62
N ARG A 95 38.38 -39.06 -7.72
CA ARG A 95 37.57 -38.82 -8.92
C ARG A 95 38.20 -37.70 -9.75
N ARG A 96 38.64 -38.08 -10.96
CA ARG A 96 39.12 -37.20 -12.02
C ARG A 96 38.10 -36.09 -12.30
N SER A 97 38.58 -34.85 -12.34
CA SER A 97 37.85 -33.69 -12.84
C SER A 97 37.45 -33.92 -14.31
N ARG A 98 36.15 -34.13 -14.56
CA ARG A 98 35.60 -34.09 -15.91
C ARG A 98 35.56 -32.63 -16.36
N ARG A 99 36.45 -32.28 -17.29
CA ARG A 99 36.39 -31.03 -18.09
C ARG A 99 35.01 -30.91 -18.73
N ILE A 100 34.24 -29.90 -18.32
CA ILE A 100 33.06 -29.45 -19.06
C ILE A 100 33.57 -28.76 -20.33
N ARG A 101 33.42 -29.42 -21.48
CA ARG A 101 33.63 -28.82 -22.80
C ARG A 101 32.50 -27.81 -23.02
N ARG A 102 32.83 -26.51 -23.10
CA ARG A 102 31.89 -25.48 -23.55
C ARG A 102 31.44 -25.81 -24.98
N GLN A 103 30.19 -26.22 -25.15
CA GLN A 103 29.55 -26.26 -26.47
C GLN A 103 29.23 -24.83 -26.89
N ARG A 104 29.77 -24.42 -28.05
CA ARG A 104 29.37 -23.18 -28.72
C ARG A 104 28.03 -23.42 -29.41
N LEU A 105 27.01 -22.66 -29.05
CA LEU A 105 25.76 -22.57 -29.80
C LEU A 105 26.06 -22.01 -31.19
N ARG A 106 25.65 -22.75 -32.23
CA ARG A 106 25.66 -22.28 -33.63
C ARG A 106 24.45 -21.36 -33.83
N THR A 107 24.70 -20.12 -34.23
CA THR A 107 23.65 -19.21 -34.71
C THR A 107 23.38 -19.46 -36.19
N ASP A 108 22.12 -19.75 -36.50
CA ASP A 108 21.61 -19.88 -37.86
C ASP A 108 21.63 -18.51 -38.56
N ARG A 109 22.09 -18.46 -39.81
CA ARG A 109 22.19 -17.25 -40.63
C ARG A 109 21.73 -17.58 -42.05
N ARG A 110 20.46 -17.31 -42.36
CA ARG A 110 20.04 -16.97 -43.73
C ARG A 110 19.01 -15.83 -43.76
N ARG A 111 19.51 -14.69 -44.24
CA ARG A 111 18.87 -13.60 -45.01
C ARG A 111 17.79 -12.71 -44.36
N THR A 112 18.24 -11.55 -43.89
CA THR A 112 17.63 -10.24 -44.21
C THR A 112 18.76 -9.25 -44.52
N GLN A 113 18.56 -8.42 -45.54
CA GLN A 113 19.56 -7.51 -46.12
C GLN A 113 19.72 -6.23 -45.29
N GLY A 114 20.97 -5.79 -45.12
CA GLY A 114 21.36 -4.37 -45.17
C GLY A 114 21.45 -3.57 -43.86
N VAL A 115 22.55 -3.69 -43.11
CA VAL A 115 23.12 -2.61 -42.28
C VAL A 115 24.67 -2.73 -42.27
N ARG A 116 25.39 -1.63 -42.51
CA ARG A 116 26.87 -1.55 -42.56
C ARG A 116 27.49 -1.50 -41.15
N GLU A 117 28.67 -2.12 -40.99
CA GLU A 117 29.40 -2.35 -39.73
C GLU A 117 30.08 -1.11 -39.09
N PRO A 118 30.33 -1.13 -37.76
CA PRO A 118 31.09 -0.11 -37.03
C PRO A 118 32.61 -0.38 -37.03
N ARG A 119 33.42 0.67 -37.30
CA ARG A 119 34.89 0.64 -37.13
C ARG A 119 35.30 1.30 -35.82
N HIS A 120 36.23 0.64 -35.11
CA HIS A 120 36.87 1.05 -33.85
C HIS A 120 37.46 2.47 -33.89
N ARG A 121 37.23 3.26 -32.83
CA ARG A 121 37.97 4.51 -32.55
C ARG A 121 39.07 4.24 -31.53
N GLY A 122 40.32 4.56 -31.89
CA GLY A 122 41.48 4.58 -30.99
C GLY A 122 41.49 5.80 -30.05
N PRO A 123 42.48 5.90 -29.15
CA PRO A 123 42.52 6.94 -28.12
C PRO A 123 42.75 8.33 -28.72
N LEU A 124 42.05 9.32 -28.17
CA LEU A 124 42.10 10.72 -28.60
C LEU A 124 43.47 11.33 -28.29
N GLN A 125 44.14 11.86 -29.32
CA GLN A 125 45.34 12.68 -29.16
C GLN A 125 44.98 14.15 -28.86
N PRO A 126 45.79 14.86 -28.04
CA PRO A 126 45.55 16.26 -27.72
C PRO A 126 45.95 17.15 -28.90
N ARG A 127 45.05 18.06 -29.33
CA ARG A 127 45.38 19.04 -30.38
C ARG A 127 45.78 20.39 -29.79
N ALA A 128 46.96 20.84 -30.23
CA ALA A 128 47.50 22.19 -30.02
C ALA A 128 46.71 23.27 -30.78
N ALA A 129 46.92 24.52 -30.36
CA ALA A 129 46.08 25.68 -30.63
C ALA A 129 46.44 26.50 -31.90
N ARG A 130 45.42 27.21 -32.43
CA ARG A 130 45.40 28.44 -33.31
C ARG A 130 46.00 28.29 -34.74
N GLY A 131 45.58 28.96 -35.83
CA GLY A 131 44.64 30.01 -36.28
C GLY A 131 44.84 30.14 -37.83
N PRO A 132 44.52 31.22 -38.59
CA PRO A 132 43.58 32.34 -38.44
C PRO A 132 42.48 32.40 -39.55
N ALA A 133 41.44 33.21 -39.28
CA ALA A 133 40.52 33.93 -40.19
C ALA A 133 39.65 33.16 -41.21
N GLN A 134 38.40 32.87 -40.84
CA GLN A 134 37.25 33.01 -41.74
C GLN A 134 36.27 34.01 -41.14
N SER A 135 35.95 35.06 -41.91
CA SER A 135 35.04 36.13 -41.51
C SER A 135 33.60 35.65 -41.52
N PHE A 136 33.00 35.50 -40.34
CA PHE A 136 31.55 35.42 -40.20
C PHE A 136 30.97 36.84 -40.35
N LEU A 137 30.21 37.07 -41.42
CA LEU A 137 29.39 38.27 -41.55
C LEU A 137 28.27 38.23 -40.50
N PRO A 138 28.06 39.29 -39.70
CA PRO A 138 27.03 39.32 -38.68
C PRO A 138 25.66 39.56 -39.32
N GLY A 139 24.98 38.48 -39.71
CA GLY A 139 23.56 38.52 -40.01
C GLY A 139 22.77 38.73 -38.72
N GLY A 140 22.21 39.93 -38.56
CA GLY A 140 21.12 40.29 -37.65
C GLY A 140 21.27 39.88 -36.18
N ARG A 141 21.45 40.85 -35.28
CA ARG A 141 21.29 40.62 -33.84
C ARG A 141 19.88 40.08 -33.55
N VAL A 142 19.75 38.76 -33.38
CA VAL A 142 18.61 38.20 -32.66
C VAL A 142 18.79 38.69 -31.23
N ARG A 143 18.02 39.71 -30.84
CA ARG A 143 17.94 40.12 -29.44
C ARG A 143 17.48 38.89 -28.67
N ALA A 144 18.31 38.41 -27.74
CA ALA A 144 17.87 37.47 -26.73
C ALA A 144 16.59 38.04 -26.11
N ARG A 145 15.46 37.37 -26.33
CA ARG A 145 14.22 37.72 -25.65
C ARG A 145 14.51 37.38 -24.19
N ARG A 146 14.72 38.39 -23.35
CA ARG A 146 14.70 38.18 -21.90
C ARG A 146 13.37 37.48 -21.63
N LEU A 147 13.44 36.28 -21.07
CA LEU A 147 12.28 35.72 -20.38
C LEU A 147 11.83 36.81 -19.40
N PRO A 148 10.53 37.18 -19.36
CA PRO A 148 10.04 38.04 -18.30
C PRO A 148 10.50 37.42 -16.99
N GLU A 149 11.14 38.21 -16.12
CA GLU A 149 11.27 37.81 -14.73
C GLU A 149 9.86 37.47 -14.24
N ASP A 150 9.72 36.28 -13.67
CA ASP A 150 8.46 35.76 -13.17
C ASP A 150 7.79 36.84 -12.28
N PRO A 151 6.57 37.31 -12.59
CA PRO A 151 5.83 38.22 -11.72
C PRO A 151 5.47 37.58 -10.36
N ARG A 152 5.83 36.31 -10.14
CA ARG A 152 5.71 35.56 -8.90
C ARG A 152 7.05 35.05 -8.37
N ALA A 153 8.15 35.73 -8.68
CA ALA A 153 9.31 35.69 -7.79
C ALA A 153 8.85 36.25 -6.43
N VAL A 154 8.31 35.36 -5.60
CA VAL A 154 7.91 35.64 -4.23
C VAL A 154 9.16 36.17 -3.57
N ARG A 155 9.16 37.48 -3.33
CA ARG A 155 10.06 38.08 -2.37
C ARG A 155 9.85 37.27 -1.09
N THR A 156 10.89 36.61 -0.62
CA THR A 156 10.96 36.11 0.75
C THR A 156 11.05 37.32 1.68
N GLU A 157 9.98 38.11 1.71
CA GLU A 157 9.68 38.97 2.85
C GLU A 157 9.34 38.03 4.00
N GLY A 158 9.93 38.29 5.17
CA GLY A 158 10.04 37.39 6.31
C GLY A 158 8.83 36.47 6.45
N ARG A 159 9.07 35.18 6.19
CA ARG A 159 8.08 34.15 6.44
C ARG A 159 7.86 34.18 7.94
N GLU A 160 6.71 34.69 8.39
CA GLU A 160 6.21 34.29 9.70
C GLU A 160 6.30 32.76 9.72
N GLU A 161 7.05 32.21 10.66
CA GLU A 161 7.14 30.77 10.89
C GLU A 161 5.76 30.31 11.36
N GLY A 162 4.84 30.18 10.41
CA GLY A 162 3.55 29.58 10.63
C GLY A 162 3.76 28.17 11.18
N PRO A 163 2.83 27.68 12.00
CA PRO A 163 2.97 26.38 12.65
C PRO A 163 3.25 25.30 11.61
N VAL A 164 4.34 24.58 11.82
CA VAL A 164 4.72 23.38 11.06
C VAL A 164 3.72 22.26 11.35
N ALA A 165 3.50 21.39 10.37
CA ALA A 165 2.60 20.27 10.53
C ALA A 165 3.13 19.27 11.57
N GLU A 166 2.21 18.67 12.33
CA GLU A 166 2.47 17.58 13.25
C GLU A 166 1.78 16.31 12.73
N VAL A 167 2.39 15.16 13.01
CA VAL A 167 1.70 13.87 12.88
C VAL A 167 0.86 13.70 14.14
N VAL A 168 -0.44 13.97 14.04
CA VAL A 168 -1.35 13.91 15.20
C VAL A 168 -1.98 12.54 15.39
N LEU A 169 -1.98 11.71 14.36
CA LEU A 169 -2.48 10.34 14.37
C LEU A 169 -1.57 9.48 13.50
N ALA A 170 -1.13 8.34 14.01
CA ALA A 170 -0.45 7.34 13.21
C ALA A 170 -0.98 5.94 13.55
N TYR A 171 -1.40 5.19 12.54
CA TYR A 171 -1.90 3.82 12.72
C TYR A 171 -1.64 2.96 11.48
N CYS A 172 -1.69 1.66 11.68
CA CYS A 172 -1.72 0.68 10.60
C CYS A 172 -2.95 -0.20 10.73
N ALA A 173 -3.48 -0.63 9.59
CA ALA A 173 -4.60 -1.56 9.52
C ALA A 173 -4.48 -2.49 8.32
N SER A 174 -4.84 -3.75 8.51
CA SER A 174 -5.04 -4.70 7.41
C SER A 174 -6.15 -4.22 6.46
N HIS A 175 -5.98 -4.47 5.16
CA HIS A 175 -6.85 -3.92 4.10
C HIS A 175 -7.51 -4.98 3.21
N ALA A 176 -7.68 -6.21 3.71
CA ALA A 176 -8.26 -7.29 2.94
C ALA A 176 -9.60 -6.85 2.35
N PRO A 177 -9.81 -6.90 1.03
CA PRO A 177 -10.98 -6.28 0.42
C PRO A 177 -12.32 -6.89 0.89
N MET A 178 -12.26 -8.14 1.36
CA MET A 178 -13.40 -8.85 1.93
C MET A 178 -13.89 -8.23 3.23
N MET A 179 -13.09 -7.42 3.93
CA MET A 179 -13.55 -6.65 5.09
C MET A 179 -14.71 -5.72 4.73
N SER A 180 -14.73 -5.22 3.48
CA SER A 180 -15.83 -4.42 2.96
C SER A 180 -16.82 -5.29 2.18
N SER A 181 -16.38 -6.03 1.17
CA SER A 181 -17.29 -6.74 0.24
C SER A 181 -17.98 -7.97 0.84
N ALA A 182 -17.39 -8.61 1.86
CA ALA A 182 -17.96 -9.71 2.61
C ALA A 182 -17.83 -9.49 4.12
N ARG A 183 -18.08 -8.26 4.57
CA ARG A 183 -18.00 -7.85 5.99
C ARG A 183 -18.68 -8.82 6.95
N MET A 184 -19.86 -9.33 6.55
CA MET A 184 -20.67 -10.22 7.38
C MET A 184 -20.21 -11.69 7.38
N ALA A 185 -19.24 -12.07 6.54
CA ALA A 185 -18.72 -13.42 6.50
C ALA A 185 -17.75 -13.73 7.66
N ALA A 186 -17.14 -12.70 8.25
CA ALA A 186 -16.28 -12.85 9.42
C ALA A 186 -17.10 -13.27 10.66
N PRO A 187 -16.52 -14.10 11.56
CA PRO A 187 -17.09 -14.37 12.87
C PRO A 187 -17.40 -13.05 13.60
N GLU A 188 -18.56 -13.00 14.25
CA GLU A 188 -19.10 -11.76 14.82
C GLU A 188 -18.13 -11.10 15.82
N GLU A 189 -17.54 -11.88 16.72
CA GLU A 189 -16.58 -11.38 17.71
C GLU A 189 -15.34 -10.76 17.04
N GLN A 190 -14.70 -11.50 16.12
CA GLN A 190 -13.53 -11.02 15.37
C GLN A 190 -13.83 -9.75 14.58
N ARG A 191 -14.98 -9.73 13.89
CA ARG A 191 -15.46 -8.57 13.14
C ARG A 191 -15.66 -7.36 14.06
N ASN A 192 -16.32 -7.56 15.19
CA ASN A 192 -16.62 -6.48 16.13
C ASN A 192 -15.34 -5.93 16.77
N ASN A 193 -14.37 -6.78 17.10
CA ASN A 193 -13.08 -6.36 17.64
C ASN A 193 -12.28 -5.53 16.62
N PHE A 194 -12.17 -6.01 15.38
CA PHE A 194 -11.43 -5.31 14.32
C PHE A 194 -12.06 -3.97 13.95
N PHE A 195 -13.37 -3.92 13.70
CA PHE A 195 -14.05 -2.66 13.37
C PHE A 195 -14.18 -1.73 14.57
N GLY A 196 -14.32 -2.25 15.80
CA GLY A 196 -14.30 -1.44 17.01
C GLY A 196 -12.95 -0.71 17.19
N ALA A 197 -11.84 -1.34 16.81
CA ALA A 197 -10.53 -0.69 16.79
C ALA A 197 -10.45 0.43 15.73
N LEU A 198 -10.99 0.21 14.52
CA LEU A 198 -11.07 1.25 13.49
C LEU A 198 -12.00 2.40 13.88
N ASP A 199 -13.11 2.10 14.55
CA ASP A 199 -14.05 3.09 15.07
C ASP A 199 -13.36 4.00 16.10
N ALA A 200 -12.58 3.43 17.03
CA ALA A 200 -11.79 4.20 17.99
C ALA A 200 -10.74 5.10 17.32
N VAL A 201 -10.11 4.63 16.24
CA VAL A 201 -9.17 5.44 15.43
C VAL A 201 -9.90 6.58 14.72
N ARG A 202 -11.09 6.34 14.17
CA ARG A 202 -11.91 7.37 13.53
C ARG A 202 -12.37 8.43 14.53
N GLU A 203 -12.82 8.03 15.71
CA GLU A 203 -13.21 8.94 16.78
C GLU A 203 -12.05 9.85 17.18
N GLU A 204 -10.85 9.28 17.37
CA GLU A 204 -9.65 10.07 17.63
C GLU A 204 -9.29 11.01 16.49
N ALA A 205 -9.41 10.58 15.22
CA ALA A 205 -9.12 11.43 14.07
C ALA A 205 -10.00 12.70 14.07
N VAL A 206 -11.26 12.55 14.47
CA VAL A 206 -12.21 13.66 14.65
C VAL A 206 -11.81 14.54 15.84
N GLU A 207 -11.53 13.94 17.00
CA GLU A 207 -11.13 14.66 18.23
C GLU A 207 -9.85 15.48 18.02
N ARG A 208 -8.87 14.92 17.33
CA ARG A 208 -7.61 15.59 16.99
C ARG A 208 -7.74 16.53 15.80
N GLY A 209 -8.89 16.56 15.13
CA GLY A 209 -9.16 17.43 14.00
C GLY A 209 -8.17 17.26 12.85
N VAL A 210 -7.93 16.00 12.43
CA VAL A 210 -7.08 15.64 11.28
C VAL A 210 -7.49 16.45 10.06
N GLN A 211 -6.52 17.11 9.41
CA GLN A 211 -6.76 18.00 8.27
C GLN A 211 -6.40 17.38 6.92
N ALA A 212 -5.51 16.38 6.93
CA ALA A 212 -5.13 15.59 5.77
C ALA A 212 -4.54 14.25 6.25
N CYS A 213 -4.53 13.24 5.37
CA CYS A 213 -3.89 11.97 5.65
C CYS A 213 -2.88 11.59 4.56
N VAL A 214 -1.84 10.87 4.96
CA VAL A 214 -0.92 10.16 4.06
C VAL A 214 -1.20 8.67 4.25
N VAL A 215 -1.59 7.98 3.18
CA VAL A 215 -1.85 6.53 3.23
C VAL A 215 -0.79 5.81 2.40
N LEU A 216 -0.03 4.95 3.05
CA LEU A 216 0.90 4.01 2.42
C LEU A 216 0.19 2.67 2.22
N SER A 217 0.22 2.14 1.00
CA SER A 217 -0.32 0.82 0.65
C SER A 217 0.59 0.13 -0.36
N ASN A 218 0.41 -1.17 -0.57
CA ASN A 218 0.98 -1.86 -1.72
C ASN A 218 0.16 -1.62 -3.00
N GLU A 219 0.79 -1.95 -4.14
CA GLU A 219 0.14 -2.04 -5.45
C GLU A 219 -0.52 -3.41 -5.67
N HIS A 220 -1.77 -3.43 -6.14
CA HIS A 220 -2.54 -4.64 -6.48
C HIS A 220 -2.75 -4.85 -7.98
N TYR A 221 -1.86 -4.31 -8.83
CA TYR A 221 -1.99 -4.24 -10.29
C TYR A 221 -3.17 -3.38 -10.77
N THR A 222 -3.47 -2.32 -10.03
CA THR A 222 -4.42 -1.28 -10.40
C THR A 222 -3.74 -0.21 -11.25
N ASN A 223 -2.66 0.40 -10.75
CA ASN A 223 -1.98 1.50 -11.44
C ASN A 223 -0.75 1.03 -12.22
N PHE A 224 0.01 0.09 -11.65
CA PHE A 224 1.29 -0.36 -12.20
C PHE A 224 1.28 -1.84 -12.56
N PHE A 225 1.88 -2.15 -13.72
CA PHE A 225 2.01 -3.51 -14.26
C PHE A 225 3.49 -3.81 -14.56
N LEU A 226 3.80 -5.02 -15.01
CA LEU A 226 5.18 -5.49 -15.18
C LEU A 226 6.00 -4.68 -16.19
N GLU A 227 5.35 -3.93 -17.08
CA GLU A 227 6.03 -3.02 -18.00
C GLU A 227 6.64 -1.80 -17.30
N ASN A 228 6.09 -1.39 -16.16
CA ASN A 228 6.60 -0.30 -15.33
C ASN A 228 6.08 -0.43 -13.90
N PHE A 229 6.89 -1.04 -13.03
CA PHE A 229 6.55 -1.31 -11.63
C PHE A 229 7.49 -0.54 -10.69
N PRO A 230 7.12 0.68 -10.26
CA PRO A 230 7.96 1.48 -9.37
C PRO A 230 8.03 0.85 -7.97
N GLN A 231 9.18 0.99 -7.31
CA GLN A 231 9.36 0.52 -5.94
C GLN A 231 8.58 1.36 -4.93
N LEU A 232 8.47 2.66 -5.21
CA LEU A 232 7.69 3.65 -4.46
C LEU A 232 7.08 4.63 -5.47
N CYS A 233 5.80 4.97 -5.31
CA CYS A 233 5.15 6.02 -6.07
C CYS A 233 4.35 6.95 -5.15
N ILE A 234 4.54 8.26 -5.30
CA ILE A 234 3.79 9.29 -4.56
C ILE A 234 2.75 9.91 -5.50
N GLY A 235 1.49 9.91 -5.05
CA GLY A 235 0.40 10.60 -5.72
C GLY A 235 0.45 12.11 -5.51
N LEU A 236 0.54 12.86 -6.60
CA LEU A 236 0.61 14.33 -6.63
C LEU A 236 -0.68 14.99 -7.14
N GLY A 237 -1.72 14.20 -7.40
CA GLY A 237 -3.00 14.68 -7.91
C GLY A 237 -3.73 15.59 -6.91
N GLU A 238 -4.48 16.58 -7.41
CA GLU A 238 -5.42 17.38 -6.61
C GLU A 238 -6.65 16.58 -6.18
N LYS A 239 -6.86 15.42 -6.81
CA LYS A 239 -7.91 14.45 -6.52
C LYS A 239 -7.51 13.09 -7.08
N ASN A 240 -8.03 12.03 -6.48
CA ASN A 240 -7.80 10.65 -6.90
C ASN A 240 -9.14 9.95 -7.10
N TRP A 241 -9.25 9.12 -8.14
CA TRP A 241 -10.48 8.39 -8.44
C TRP A 241 -10.50 7.07 -7.67
N GLY A 242 -11.58 6.73 -6.97
CA GLY A 242 -11.68 5.43 -6.29
C GLY A 242 -13.03 5.16 -5.62
N PRO A 243 -13.31 3.90 -5.25
CA PRO A 243 -12.45 2.74 -5.51
C PRO A 243 -12.43 2.33 -6.99
N THR A 244 -11.30 1.80 -7.48
CA THR A 244 -11.22 1.29 -8.87
C THR A 244 -12.10 0.05 -9.05
N GLU A 245 -12.12 -0.84 -8.06
CA GLU A 245 -12.89 -2.08 -8.08
C GLU A 245 -14.41 -1.82 -8.02
N GLU A 246 -15.14 -2.25 -9.05
CA GLU A 246 -16.61 -2.11 -9.11
C GLU A 246 -17.37 -2.94 -8.06
N TRP A 247 -16.74 -3.97 -7.51
CA TRP A 247 -17.35 -4.91 -6.57
C TRP A 247 -17.14 -4.52 -5.11
N LEU A 248 -16.40 -3.45 -4.84
CA LEU A 248 -16.24 -2.93 -3.49
C LEU A 248 -17.48 -2.09 -3.13
N PRO A 249 -18.17 -2.37 -2.00
CA PRO A 249 -19.39 -1.67 -1.63
C PRO A 249 -19.11 -0.29 -1.01
N ILE A 250 -18.31 0.52 -1.70
CA ILE A 250 -17.95 1.90 -1.35
C ILE A 250 -18.23 2.75 -2.59
N ASP A 251 -18.93 3.87 -2.41
CA ASP A 251 -19.28 4.75 -3.52
C ASP A 251 -18.04 5.29 -4.24
N LYS A 252 -18.07 5.26 -5.57
CA LYS A 252 -17.00 5.80 -6.41
C LYS A 252 -17.05 7.33 -6.42
N VAL A 253 -15.97 7.94 -5.96
CA VAL A 253 -15.86 9.39 -5.82
C VAL A 253 -14.49 9.88 -6.22
N TRP A 254 -14.42 11.19 -6.49
CA TRP A 254 -13.14 11.89 -6.51
C TRP A 254 -12.76 12.27 -5.09
N VAL A 255 -11.83 11.51 -4.49
CA VAL A 255 -11.26 11.82 -3.18
C VAL A 255 -10.33 13.03 -3.32
N PRO A 256 -10.48 14.08 -2.51
CA PRO A 256 -9.61 15.25 -2.58
C PRO A 256 -8.15 14.86 -2.28
N GLY A 257 -7.22 15.39 -3.06
CA GLY A 257 -5.79 15.26 -2.81
C GLY A 257 -5.24 16.50 -2.12
N HIS A 258 -4.17 16.36 -1.32
CA HIS A 258 -3.47 17.51 -0.74
C HIS A 258 -2.20 17.85 -1.53
N ALA A 259 -2.37 18.47 -2.70
CA ALA A 259 -1.26 18.73 -3.64
C ALA A 259 -0.05 19.46 -3.03
N GLY A 260 -0.27 20.41 -2.11
CA GLY A 260 0.81 21.13 -1.42
C GLY A 260 1.72 20.21 -0.60
N LEU A 261 1.13 19.49 0.36
CA LEU A 261 1.79 18.44 1.15
C LEU A 261 2.44 17.37 0.26
N ALA A 262 1.74 16.85 -0.76
CA ALA A 262 2.28 15.82 -1.66
C ALA A 262 3.55 16.28 -2.39
N ASN A 263 3.54 17.51 -2.93
CA ASN A 263 4.72 18.09 -3.58
C ASN A 263 5.86 18.37 -2.59
N HIS A 264 5.55 18.71 -1.34
CA HIS A 264 6.55 18.88 -0.29
C HIS A 264 7.23 17.56 0.07
N ILE A 265 6.44 16.50 0.29
CA ILE A 265 6.93 15.14 0.53
C ILE A 265 7.80 14.65 -0.64
N ALA A 266 7.34 14.86 -1.87
CA ALA A 266 8.10 14.47 -3.07
C ALA A 266 9.48 15.15 -3.14
N ARG A 267 9.57 16.46 -2.89
CA ARG A 267 10.86 17.17 -2.88
C ARG A 267 11.76 16.70 -1.73
N HIS A 268 11.22 16.63 -0.52
CA HIS A 268 11.98 16.26 0.67
C HIS A 268 12.54 14.83 0.57
N THR A 269 11.76 13.89 0.05
CA THR A 269 12.21 12.49 -0.12
C THR A 269 13.30 12.36 -1.19
N LEU A 270 13.24 13.14 -2.29
CA LEU A 270 14.34 13.24 -3.26
C LEU A 270 15.61 13.79 -2.61
N GLU A 271 15.50 14.86 -1.82
CA GLU A 271 16.63 15.46 -1.10
C GLU A 271 17.23 14.50 -0.05
N ALA A 272 16.39 13.64 0.55
CA ALA A 272 16.81 12.57 1.45
C ALA A 272 17.40 11.33 0.73
N GLY A 273 17.57 11.38 -0.59
CA GLY A 273 18.22 10.32 -1.37
C GLY A 273 17.31 9.12 -1.68
N PHE A 274 16.00 9.32 -1.75
CA PHE A 274 15.06 8.35 -2.31
C PHE A 274 14.68 8.71 -3.74
N ASP A 275 14.34 7.70 -4.55
CA ASP A 275 13.96 7.87 -5.96
C ASP A 275 12.50 7.44 -6.21
N PRO A 276 11.49 8.08 -5.57
CA PRO A 276 10.10 7.72 -5.82
C PRO A 276 9.67 8.11 -7.25
N ALA A 277 8.81 7.29 -7.85
CA ALA A 277 8.03 7.70 -9.00
C ALA A 277 6.92 8.68 -8.57
N PHE A 278 6.41 9.47 -9.50
CA PHE A 278 5.31 10.39 -9.27
C PHE A 278 4.16 10.12 -10.23
N SER A 279 2.93 10.18 -9.73
CA SER A 279 1.73 10.11 -10.56
C SER A 279 0.73 11.17 -10.14
N HIS A 280 0.16 11.88 -11.12
CA HIS A 280 -0.90 12.87 -10.89
C HIS A 280 -2.31 12.28 -11.05
N GLN A 281 -2.40 10.99 -11.39
CA GLN A 281 -3.63 10.30 -11.74
C GLN A 281 -3.65 8.90 -11.13
N LEU A 282 -3.17 8.74 -9.89
CA LEU A 282 -3.37 7.47 -9.18
C LEU A 282 -4.86 7.26 -8.97
N GLU A 283 -5.32 6.08 -9.36
CA GLU A 283 -6.59 5.56 -8.89
C GLU A 283 -6.38 4.85 -7.55
N LEU A 284 -7.36 4.95 -6.66
CA LEU A 284 -7.33 4.35 -5.35
C LEU A 284 -8.02 3.00 -5.42
N ASP A 285 -7.27 1.93 -5.17
CA ASP A 285 -7.78 0.57 -5.11
C ASP A 285 -8.25 0.21 -3.70
N HIS A 286 -8.68 -1.03 -3.51
CA HIS A 286 -9.10 -1.51 -2.19
C HIS A 286 -8.04 -1.39 -1.09
N GLY A 287 -6.75 -1.44 -1.42
CA GLY A 287 -5.66 -1.33 -0.45
C GLY A 287 -5.70 -0.01 0.30
N ILE A 288 -5.90 1.08 -0.43
CA ILE A 288 -6.08 2.40 0.18
C ILE A 288 -7.51 2.58 0.69
N MET A 289 -8.49 2.21 -0.13
CA MET A 289 -9.88 2.64 0.07
C MET A 289 -10.56 1.96 1.25
N THR A 290 -10.25 0.70 1.55
CA THR A 290 -10.87 0.00 2.69
C THR A 290 -10.49 0.63 4.02
N VAL A 291 -9.24 1.09 4.16
CA VAL A 291 -8.73 1.74 5.38
C VAL A 291 -9.09 3.22 5.42
N TYR A 292 -8.96 3.93 4.30
CA TYR A 292 -9.33 5.35 4.20
C TYR A 292 -10.83 5.58 4.44
N TYR A 293 -11.69 4.72 3.88
CA TYR A 293 -13.13 4.83 4.09
C TYR A 293 -13.49 4.68 5.56
N GLU A 294 -12.91 3.72 6.28
CA GLU A 294 -13.22 3.52 7.71
C GLU A 294 -12.70 4.65 8.60
N LEU A 295 -11.69 5.41 8.16
CA LEU A 295 -11.29 6.66 8.80
C LEU A 295 -12.29 7.81 8.54
N ASP A 296 -12.77 7.94 7.31
CA ASP A 296 -13.68 9.02 6.90
C ASP A 296 -14.74 8.53 5.91
N HIS A 297 -15.88 8.09 6.43
CA HIS A 297 -17.04 7.70 5.59
C HIS A 297 -17.57 8.86 4.74
N SER A 298 -17.24 10.11 5.06
CA SER A 298 -17.65 11.27 4.25
C SER A 298 -16.78 11.49 3.02
N MET A 299 -15.61 10.84 2.96
CA MET A 299 -14.66 10.87 1.84
C MET A 299 -14.14 12.28 1.51
N LYS A 300 -13.96 13.12 2.53
CA LYS A 300 -13.60 14.54 2.42
C LYS A 300 -12.22 14.88 2.97
N ILE A 301 -11.62 14.06 3.83
CA ILE A 301 -10.26 14.30 4.33
C ILE A 301 -9.28 14.24 3.14
N PRO A 302 -8.55 15.32 2.82
CA PRO A 302 -7.55 15.30 1.76
C PRO A 302 -6.50 14.21 1.95
N LEU A 303 -6.20 13.48 0.88
CA LEU A 303 -5.33 12.31 0.87
C LEU A 303 -4.05 12.56 0.06
N VAL A 304 -2.91 12.08 0.56
CA VAL A 304 -1.69 11.84 -0.22
C VAL A 304 -1.45 10.34 -0.29
N PRO A 305 -1.77 9.68 -1.41
CA PRO A 305 -1.56 8.24 -1.54
C PRO A 305 -0.09 7.95 -1.88
N ILE A 306 0.50 6.97 -1.20
CA ILE A 306 1.83 6.44 -1.48
C ILE A 306 1.69 4.94 -1.75
N VAL A 307 2.03 4.51 -2.95
CA VAL A 307 1.96 3.11 -3.37
C VAL A 307 3.36 2.50 -3.36
N GLN A 308 3.51 1.33 -2.76
CA GLN A 308 4.78 0.62 -2.59
C GLN A 308 4.75 -0.71 -3.33
N ASN A 309 5.91 -1.16 -3.83
CA ASN A 309 6.03 -2.51 -4.34
C ASN A 309 6.21 -3.51 -3.19
N CYS A 310 5.18 -4.31 -2.96
CA CYS A 310 5.21 -5.45 -2.05
C CYS A 310 4.92 -6.78 -2.77
N ALA A 311 4.72 -6.76 -4.10
CA ALA A 311 4.18 -7.89 -4.85
C ALA A 311 5.16 -8.48 -5.87
N VAL A 312 6.08 -7.67 -6.41
CA VAL A 312 6.92 -8.07 -7.56
C VAL A 312 8.40 -7.97 -7.20
N PRO A 313 9.09 -9.10 -6.98
CA PRO A 313 10.53 -9.09 -6.75
C PRO A 313 11.32 -8.49 -7.95
N PRO A 314 12.45 -7.80 -7.69
CA PRO A 314 13.03 -7.52 -6.38
C PRO A 314 12.24 -6.47 -5.60
N LEU A 315 12.09 -6.70 -4.29
CA LEU A 315 11.41 -5.81 -3.36
C LEU A 315 12.41 -4.87 -2.68
N VAL A 316 11.91 -3.72 -2.22
CA VAL A 316 12.69 -2.85 -1.32
C VAL A 316 12.97 -3.59 -0.01
N PRO A 317 14.20 -3.61 0.53
CA PRO A 317 14.46 -4.19 1.85
C PRO A 317 13.59 -3.55 2.94
N VAL A 318 13.17 -4.32 3.95
CA VAL A 318 12.29 -3.83 5.03
C VAL A 318 12.89 -2.61 5.74
N ARG A 319 14.19 -2.65 6.07
CA ARG A 319 14.95 -1.50 6.60
C ARG A 319 14.78 -0.24 5.76
N ARG A 320 14.79 -0.34 4.43
CA ARG A 320 14.67 0.81 3.53
C ARG A 320 13.27 1.40 3.52
N ALA A 321 12.23 0.61 3.76
CA ALA A 321 10.86 1.11 3.97
C ALA A 321 10.75 1.92 5.26
N TYR A 322 11.38 1.46 6.35
CA TYR A 322 11.47 2.22 7.60
C TYR A 322 12.25 3.54 7.44
N GLU A 323 13.39 3.52 6.75
CA GLU A 323 14.16 4.73 6.44
C GLU A 323 13.36 5.72 5.59
N PHE A 324 12.59 5.24 4.61
CA PHE A 324 11.67 6.09 3.85
C PHE A 324 10.62 6.71 4.76
N GLY A 325 10.10 5.92 5.70
CA GLY A 325 9.25 6.39 6.78
C GLY A 325 9.83 7.58 7.53
N LYS A 326 11.09 7.50 7.98
CA LYS A 326 11.78 8.60 8.67
C LYS A 326 11.80 9.87 7.81
N ALA A 327 12.19 9.75 6.54
CA ALA A 327 12.21 10.87 5.60
C ALA A 327 10.80 11.45 5.34
N LEU A 328 9.76 10.61 5.33
CA LEU A 328 8.37 11.03 5.22
C LEU A 328 7.91 11.81 6.46
N GLY A 329 8.22 11.32 7.67
CA GLY A 329 7.91 12.01 8.92
C GLY A 329 8.56 13.40 8.98
N ASP A 330 9.82 13.50 8.58
CA ASP A 330 10.56 14.77 8.55
C ASP A 330 10.01 15.73 7.48
N ALA A 331 9.57 15.19 6.33
CA ALA A 331 8.88 15.96 5.31
C ALA A 331 7.57 16.56 5.86
N ILE A 332 6.76 15.75 6.56
CA ILE A 332 5.52 16.22 7.17
C ILE A 332 5.83 17.33 8.19
N ARG A 333 6.78 17.09 9.11
CA ARG A 333 7.15 18.04 10.17
C ARG A 333 7.82 19.33 9.69
N SER A 334 8.25 19.39 8.43
CA SER A 334 8.78 20.61 7.81
C SER A 334 7.77 21.33 6.91
N TYR A 335 6.56 20.78 6.75
CA TYR A 335 5.53 21.39 5.92
C TYR A 335 4.75 22.47 6.68
N SER A 336 4.67 23.68 6.12
CA SER A 336 4.01 24.83 6.76
C SER A 336 2.62 25.15 6.21
N GLY A 337 2.04 24.27 5.37
CA GLY A 337 0.76 24.54 4.69
C GLY A 337 -0.48 24.02 5.42
N LEU A 338 -0.30 23.21 6.46
CA LEU A 338 -1.35 22.68 7.34
C LEU A 338 -0.72 22.27 8.69
N GLN A 339 -1.53 21.98 9.71
CA GLN A 339 -1.04 21.71 11.07
C GLN A 339 -1.14 20.25 11.50
N ARG A 340 -2.15 19.49 11.05
CA ARG A 340 -2.46 18.18 11.63
C ARG A 340 -2.64 17.10 10.56
N VAL A 341 -1.66 16.22 10.46
CA VAL A 341 -1.62 15.11 9.49
C VAL A 341 -1.83 13.78 10.19
N ALA A 342 -2.60 12.89 9.58
CA ALA A 342 -2.61 11.47 9.91
C ALA A 342 -1.66 10.68 8.97
N VAL A 343 -0.93 9.70 9.49
CA VAL A 343 -0.06 8.80 8.70
C VAL A 343 -0.55 7.36 8.88
N ILE A 344 -0.84 6.70 7.77
CA ILE A 344 -1.61 5.45 7.75
C ILE A 344 -0.86 4.40 6.95
N GLY A 345 -0.67 3.22 7.52
CA GLY A 345 -0.10 2.07 6.83
C GLY A 345 -1.18 1.04 6.58
N ALA A 346 -1.53 0.82 5.32
CA ALA A 346 -2.50 -0.18 4.91
C ALA A 346 -1.79 -1.47 4.46
N GLY A 347 -2.33 -2.60 4.91
CA GLY A 347 -1.94 -3.93 4.45
C GLY A 347 -1.53 -4.88 5.56
N GLY A 348 -1.07 -6.06 5.16
CA GLY A 348 -0.67 -7.15 6.05
C GLY A 348 -1.87 -7.82 6.72
N LEU A 349 -1.65 -8.72 7.68
CA LEU A 349 -0.35 -9.30 8.04
C LEU A 349 -0.09 -10.54 7.18
N SER A 350 0.04 -11.72 7.77
CA SER A 350 0.21 -12.97 7.01
C SER A 350 -1.01 -13.28 6.15
N HIS A 351 -0.75 -13.61 4.88
CA HIS A 351 -1.72 -14.15 3.94
C HIS A 351 -1.04 -14.62 2.65
N TRP A 352 -1.71 -15.54 1.95
CA TRP A 352 -1.28 -16.05 0.64
C TRP A 352 -2.32 -15.70 -0.42
N ILE A 353 -1.87 -15.12 -1.53
CA ILE A 353 -2.70 -14.77 -2.69
C ILE A 353 -2.14 -15.38 -3.96
N GLY A 354 -3.02 -15.92 -4.81
CA GLY A 354 -2.66 -16.43 -6.13
C GLY A 354 -1.84 -17.72 -6.11
N ASN A 355 -1.82 -18.46 -5.01
CA ASN A 355 -1.08 -19.71 -4.87
C ASN A 355 -1.88 -20.77 -4.06
N PRO A 356 -1.44 -22.05 -4.01
CA PRO A 356 -2.21 -23.13 -3.38
C PRO A 356 -2.46 -22.99 -1.87
N ARG A 357 -1.77 -22.06 -1.19
CA ARG A 357 -1.93 -21.80 0.25
C ARG A 357 -2.93 -20.68 0.55
N VAL A 358 -3.64 -20.16 -0.46
CA VAL A 358 -4.70 -19.16 -0.24
C VAL A 358 -5.66 -19.62 0.86
N GLY A 359 -5.86 -18.76 1.87
CA GLY A 359 -6.66 -19.03 3.06
C GLY A 359 -5.85 -19.45 4.30
N ASP A 360 -4.57 -19.80 4.16
CA ASP A 360 -3.67 -19.98 5.30
C ASP A 360 -3.42 -18.62 6.00
N ILE A 361 -3.25 -18.64 7.33
CA ILE A 361 -2.85 -17.51 8.16
C ILE A 361 -1.72 -17.98 9.09
N ALA A 362 -0.59 -17.26 9.13
CA ALA A 362 0.53 -17.55 10.01
C ALA A 362 0.43 -16.73 11.31
N GLU A 363 -0.48 -17.14 12.19
CA GLU A 363 -0.77 -16.40 13.43
C GLU A 363 0.44 -16.20 14.34
N ASP A 364 1.34 -17.19 14.41
CA ASP A 364 2.57 -17.08 15.21
C ASP A 364 3.48 -15.96 14.70
N PHE A 365 3.59 -15.82 13.36
CA PHE A 365 4.34 -14.72 12.75
C PHE A 365 3.67 -13.37 13.03
N ASP A 366 2.35 -13.28 12.85
CA ASP A 366 1.61 -12.04 13.06
C ASP A 366 1.76 -11.53 14.49
N ARG A 367 1.54 -12.41 15.47
CA ARG A 367 1.67 -12.10 16.90
C ARG A 367 3.10 -11.73 17.24
N TRP A 368 4.07 -12.47 16.71
CA TRP A 368 5.48 -12.13 16.88
C TRP A 368 5.78 -10.74 16.35
N PHE A 369 5.38 -10.42 15.12
CA PHE A 369 5.63 -9.14 14.47
C PHE A 369 5.03 -7.97 15.27
N LEU A 370 3.75 -8.08 15.64
CA LEU A 370 3.06 -7.08 16.45
C LEU A 370 3.74 -6.88 17.81
N GLU A 371 4.15 -7.96 18.48
CA GLU A 371 4.86 -7.89 19.76
C GLU A 371 6.22 -7.18 19.63
N ARG A 372 6.98 -7.46 18.57
CA ARG A 372 8.27 -6.76 18.31
C ARG A 372 8.04 -5.27 18.09
N LEU A 373 6.99 -4.87 17.36
CA LEU A 373 6.63 -3.46 17.18
C LEU A 373 6.31 -2.78 18.51
N GLU A 374 5.41 -3.34 19.32
CA GLU A 374 5.00 -2.76 20.62
C GLU A 374 6.18 -2.62 21.59
N ARG A 375 7.11 -3.59 21.55
CA ARG A 375 8.31 -3.58 22.39
C ARG A 375 9.42 -2.67 21.87
N GLY A 376 9.28 -2.13 20.66
CA GLY A 376 10.30 -1.32 19.99
C GLY A 376 11.53 -2.14 19.60
N GLU A 377 11.40 -3.44 19.43
CA GLU A 377 12.46 -4.38 19.08
C GLU A 377 12.65 -4.44 17.55
N LEU A 378 12.66 -3.26 16.89
CA LEU A 378 12.62 -3.15 15.42
C LEU A 378 13.82 -3.79 14.73
N ASP A 379 14.98 -3.85 15.37
CA ASP A 379 16.17 -4.50 14.79
C ASP A 379 15.94 -5.99 14.45
N GLN A 380 15.00 -6.67 15.13
CA GLN A 380 14.63 -8.04 14.80
C GLN A 380 13.77 -8.15 13.54
N VAL A 381 13.18 -7.04 13.09
CA VAL A 381 12.24 -6.97 11.97
C VAL A 381 12.86 -6.31 10.73
N LEU A 382 13.66 -5.27 10.92
CA LEU A 382 14.19 -4.46 9.82
C LEU A 382 15.13 -5.22 8.89
N ASP A 383 15.79 -6.26 9.39
CA ASP A 383 16.76 -7.08 8.64
C ASP A 383 16.22 -8.45 8.23
N ILE A 384 14.91 -8.72 8.37
CA ILE A 384 14.32 -9.98 7.89
C ILE A 384 14.54 -10.08 6.37
N PRO A 385 15.16 -11.16 5.87
CA PRO A 385 15.25 -11.44 4.45
C PRO A 385 13.90 -11.71 3.80
N ASP A 386 13.74 -11.35 2.53
CA ASP A 386 12.47 -11.56 1.81
C ASP A 386 12.02 -13.02 1.79
N ASP A 387 12.94 -13.98 1.65
CA ASP A 387 12.63 -15.41 1.65
C ASP A 387 12.19 -15.94 3.03
N GLU A 388 12.62 -15.32 4.12
CA GLU A 388 12.14 -15.59 5.46
C GLU A 388 10.74 -15.00 5.68
N LEU A 389 10.52 -13.75 5.24
CA LEU A 389 9.21 -13.09 5.31
C LEU A 389 8.14 -13.82 4.47
N GLU A 390 8.52 -14.35 3.30
CA GLU A 390 7.65 -15.12 2.41
C GLU A 390 7.11 -16.41 3.08
N LEU A 391 7.75 -16.91 4.15
CA LEU A 391 7.23 -18.04 4.94
C LEU A 391 5.90 -17.72 5.66
N ALA A 392 5.62 -16.44 5.88
CA ALA A 392 4.33 -15.92 6.35
C ALA A 392 3.38 -15.52 5.20
N GLY A 393 3.80 -15.76 3.95
CA GLY A 393 3.00 -15.58 2.74
C GLY A 393 3.40 -14.37 1.92
N ASN A 394 3.11 -14.44 0.61
CA ASN A 394 3.47 -13.38 -0.33
C ASN A 394 2.78 -12.05 -0.02
N GLY A 395 1.65 -12.09 0.69
CA GLY A 395 0.97 -10.90 1.19
C GLY A 395 1.62 -10.29 2.45
N ALA A 396 2.40 -11.05 3.20
CA ALA A 396 3.09 -10.56 4.40
C ALA A 396 4.11 -9.46 4.07
N HIS A 397 4.55 -9.34 2.82
CA HIS A 397 5.42 -8.26 2.37
C HIS A 397 4.86 -6.85 2.55
N GLU A 398 3.54 -6.72 2.74
CA GLU A 398 2.84 -5.47 3.04
C GLU A 398 3.19 -4.88 4.41
N ILE A 399 3.88 -5.62 5.29
CA ILE A 399 4.42 -5.03 6.53
C ILE A 399 5.36 -3.84 6.27
N ARG A 400 5.88 -3.67 5.05
CA ARG A 400 6.64 -2.47 4.65
C ARG A 400 5.89 -1.17 4.89
N SER A 401 4.57 -1.15 4.70
CA SER A 401 3.72 0.01 5.06
C SER A 401 3.79 0.27 6.56
N TRP A 402 3.76 -0.79 7.37
CA TRP A 402 3.82 -0.70 8.84
C TRP A 402 5.16 -0.16 9.32
N LEU A 403 6.26 -0.65 8.75
CA LEU A 403 7.60 -0.18 9.09
C LEU A 403 7.83 1.26 8.60
N ALA A 404 7.24 1.67 7.48
CA ALA A 404 7.28 3.06 7.04
C ALA A 404 6.51 3.98 8.01
N VAL A 405 5.34 3.58 8.52
CA VAL A 405 4.65 4.33 9.58
C VAL A 405 5.51 4.40 10.84
N ALA A 406 6.08 3.27 11.29
CA ALA A 406 6.97 3.22 12.44
C ALA A 406 8.16 4.19 12.30
N GLY A 407 8.74 4.28 11.10
CA GLY A 407 9.80 5.25 10.79
C GLY A 407 9.32 6.70 10.81
N ALA A 408 8.12 6.97 10.32
CA ALA A 408 7.56 8.33 10.26
C ALA A 408 7.33 8.95 11.64
N VAL A 409 7.10 8.12 12.67
CA VAL A 409 6.87 8.55 14.05
C VAL A 409 7.93 8.03 15.04
N ASP A 410 9.07 7.56 14.54
CA ASP A 410 10.20 7.12 15.37
C ASP A 410 10.60 8.20 16.40
N PRO A 411 10.83 7.87 17.68
CA PRO A 411 10.89 6.53 18.29
C PRO A 411 9.59 6.09 19.00
N VAL A 412 8.43 6.69 18.66
CA VAL A 412 7.14 6.34 19.27
C VAL A 412 6.82 4.87 18.98
N ARG A 413 6.23 4.18 19.97
CA ARG A 413 5.85 2.77 19.86
C ARG A 413 4.33 2.63 19.67
N PRO A 414 3.88 1.63 18.91
CA PRO A 414 2.47 1.36 18.79
C PRO A 414 1.93 0.58 19.98
N ARG A 415 0.60 0.61 20.09
CA ARG A 415 -0.22 -0.39 20.77
C ARG A 415 -1.10 -1.09 19.74
N THR A 416 -1.15 -2.41 19.78
CA THR A 416 -2.11 -3.23 19.05
C THR A 416 -3.48 -3.04 19.66
N LEU A 417 -4.42 -2.53 18.87
CA LEU A 417 -5.81 -2.34 19.26
C LEU A 417 -6.64 -3.61 19.00
N ALA A 418 -6.35 -4.32 17.91
CA ALA A 418 -6.97 -5.59 17.55
C ALA A 418 -6.02 -6.46 16.73
N TYR A 419 -6.10 -7.77 16.93
CA TYR A 419 -5.56 -8.79 16.02
C TYR A 419 -6.51 -9.98 15.96
N GLU A 420 -6.96 -10.33 14.75
CA GLU A 420 -7.90 -11.42 14.50
C GLU A 420 -7.50 -12.22 13.25
N PRO A 421 -7.35 -13.55 13.34
CA PRO A 421 -7.17 -14.41 12.16
C PRO A 421 -8.52 -14.63 11.47
N VAL A 422 -8.87 -13.72 10.55
CA VAL A 422 -10.19 -13.74 9.90
C VAL A 422 -10.14 -14.59 8.63
N TYR A 423 -10.27 -15.90 8.78
CA TYR A 423 -10.24 -16.87 7.67
C TYR A 423 -11.21 -16.54 6.51
N PRO A 424 -12.45 -16.05 6.74
CA PRO A 424 -13.33 -15.64 5.63
C PRO A 424 -12.83 -14.43 4.83
N TRP A 425 -11.90 -13.65 5.40
CA TRP A 425 -11.20 -12.57 4.71
C TRP A 425 -9.77 -12.94 4.32
N ILE A 426 -9.39 -14.21 4.51
CA ILE A 426 -8.13 -14.84 4.08
C ILE A 426 -6.84 -14.15 4.60
N THR A 427 -6.93 -13.40 5.70
CA THR A 427 -5.83 -12.56 6.18
C THR A 427 -5.81 -12.49 7.71
N GLY A 428 -4.61 -12.43 8.30
CA GLY A 428 -4.40 -11.99 9.68
C GLY A 428 -4.67 -10.49 9.80
N MET A 429 -5.80 -10.12 10.42
CA MET A 429 -6.30 -8.75 10.44
C MET A 429 -5.87 -8.03 11.71
N ALA A 430 -5.12 -6.95 11.58
CA ALA A 430 -4.62 -6.19 12.71
C ALA A 430 -4.92 -4.69 12.59
N VAL A 431 -5.05 -4.02 13.73
CA VAL A 431 -5.02 -2.55 13.85
C VAL A 431 -4.03 -2.21 14.95
N ALA A 432 -3.02 -1.39 14.64
CA ALA A 432 -2.06 -0.89 15.61
C ALA A 432 -1.93 0.64 15.50
N ARG A 433 -1.86 1.33 16.64
CA ARG A 433 -1.85 2.78 16.73
C ARG A 433 -0.65 3.27 17.53
N TRP A 434 0.02 4.31 17.06
CA TRP A 434 1.08 5.02 17.78
C TRP A 434 0.52 6.16 18.61
N ASP A 435 1.00 6.30 19.84
CA ASP A 435 0.62 7.41 20.72
C ASP A 435 1.42 8.66 20.37
N THR A 436 1.01 9.31 19.28
CA THR A 436 1.55 10.60 18.84
C THR A 436 0.92 11.72 19.66
N THR A 437 1.30 11.84 20.93
CA THR A 437 0.85 12.98 21.77
C THR A 437 1.57 14.24 21.28
N PRO A 438 0.85 15.31 20.88
CA PRO A 438 1.51 16.57 20.55
C PRO A 438 2.17 17.13 21.81
N ASP A 439 3.48 17.38 21.74
CA ASP A 439 4.30 17.93 22.84
C ASP A 439 3.81 19.33 23.22
N ARG A 440 2.77 19.41 24.06
CA ARG A 440 2.40 20.65 24.77
C ARG A 440 2.94 20.71 26.19
N GLU A 441 3.42 19.60 26.76
CA GLU A 441 3.91 19.54 28.14
C GLU A 441 5.44 19.65 28.28
N GLN A 442 6.22 19.42 27.22
CA GLN A 442 7.69 19.52 27.31
C GLN A 442 8.23 20.96 27.19
N THR A 443 7.45 21.89 26.63
CA THR A 443 7.87 23.29 26.49
C THR A 443 7.71 24.11 27.78
N SER A 444 6.88 23.69 28.73
CA SER A 444 6.72 24.40 30.01
C SER A 444 7.80 24.04 31.05
N ALA A 445 8.37 22.82 30.97
CA ALA A 445 9.37 22.34 31.91
C ALA A 445 10.79 22.92 31.65
N SER A 446 11.10 23.31 30.42
CA SER A 446 12.42 23.87 30.06
C SER A 446 12.53 25.38 30.22
N VAL A 447 11.40 26.12 30.14
CA VAL A 447 11.38 27.58 30.32
C VAL A 447 11.38 27.97 31.80
N GLY A 448 10.71 27.20 32.68
CA GLY A 448 10.69 27.47 34.13
C GLY A 448 12.01 27.20 34.87
N ALA A 449 12.90 26.37 34.30
CA ALA A 449 14.17 26.01 34.92
C ALA A 449 15.33 26.98 34.57
N GLN A 450 15.17 27.81 33.55
CA GLN A 450 16.19 28.81 33.17
C GLN A 450 15.96 30.18 33.81
N ASP A 451 14.73 30.51 34.18
CA ASP A 451 14.39 31.83 34.74
C ASP A 451 14.74 31.96 36.23
N THR A 452 14.83 30.85 36.97
CA THR A 452 15.16 30.85 38.41
C THR A 452 16.66 30.87 38.70
N ARG A 453 17.54 30.80 37.69
CA ARG A 453 19.01 30.83 37.88
C ARG A 453 19.68 32.16 37.52
N ARG A 454 18.92 33.20 37.14
CA ARG A 454 19.48 34.50 36.74
C ARG A 454 19.29 35.65 37.74
N GLU A 455 18.55 35.48 38.84
CA GLU A 455 18.34 36.56 39.82
C GLU A 455 19.23 36.49 41.07
N GLU A 456 20.05 35.44 41.26
CA GLU A 456 21.05 35.42 42.35
C GLU A 456 22.48 35.60 41.80
N SER A 457 22.79 36.78 41.25
CA SER A 457 24.17 37.27 41.24
C SER A 457 24.29 38.78 41.00
N LEU A 458 24.66 39.47 42.09
CA LEU A 458 25.40 40.75 42.21
C LEU A 458 24.59 42.06 42.38
N PRO A 459 25.13 43.05 43.14
CA PRO A 459 26.26 43.01 44.09
C PRO A 459 25.84 43.03 45.57
#